data_AF-A0A1Y3VAL4-F1
#
_entry.id   AF-A0A1Y3VAL4-F1
#
_cell.length_a   1.000
_cell.length_b   1.000
_cell.length_c   1.000
_cell.angle_alpha   90.00
_cell.angle_beta   90.00
_cell.angle_gamma   90.00
#
_symmetry.space_group_name_H-M   'P 1'
#
loop_
_entity.id
_entity.type
_entity.pdbx_description
1 polymer ?
#
loop_
_entity_poly.entity_id
_entity_poly.type
_entity_poly.pdbx_seq_one_letter_code
_entity_poly.pdbx_strand_id
1 'polypeptide(L)'
;MKRYLITLFALLATLTGCERFDADDRKFDNVVYLDVSQTSPVQLATFSNNRATYDCTLQAALTYPAGQDVQVSLEVDPSLVGTYNARYGTQWPMLDAKYYTLSSETATIPAGRTASDVVTLQLKELMGEGEEQTGALPLDETYLVPVRISGASMEILGGSDVAYYVVKRSSAITVAAQLGEGNWINFPTLDKYGENSKAWNGLTAITYEALIYIDQFANSIVNASGNTSTVNISSVMGVEQYLLLRIGDTNFERQQLQFDGSGSGSQFGKIPGKDASKNLEAGRWYHVACTYDQATQTVRVYVDGKIQSEETGVGITAPSKKNQINLAMRALYDLWNSASEADKPQYETDDTGYNKLGDAYQFFIGKSYDDYRPLNGKIAEARVWSVARTPEQIWENMYEITDPESDPTLLGYWKFNEGSGNTVKDYSMYGNDGVAEIDIVWPSGIEIPKINETEE
;
A
#
# COMPACT_ATOMS: atom_id res chain seq x y z
N MET A 1 -35.92 -67.34 32.87
CA MET A 1 -36.11 -65.89 33.12
C MET A 1 -35.82 -65.14 31.83
N LYS A 2 -36.65 -64.13 31.57
CA LYS A 2 -36.86 -63.33 30.36
C LYS A 2 -35.64 -63.06 29.46
N ARG A 3 -35.87 -63.27 28.16
CA ARG A 3 -35.12 -62.75 27.01
C ARG A 3 -35.21 -61.22 27.00
N TYR A 4 -34.10 -60.53 26.77
CA TYR A 4 -34.10 -59.14 26.32
C TYR A 4 -33.17 -58.97 25.12
N LEU A 5 -33.76 -58.40 24.07
CA LEU A 5 -33.20 -57.98 22.80
C LEU A 5 -31.99 -57.05 23.01
N ILE A 6 -30.91 -57.29 22.26
CA ILE A 6 -29.90 -56.26 21.97
C ILE A 6 -30.17 -55.82 20.53
N THR A 7 -30.84 -54.68 20.39
CA THR A 7 -31.10 -54.04 19.09
C THR A 7 -29.88 -53.21 18.71
N LEU A 8 -29.21 -53.62 17.64
CA LEU A 8 -28.09 -52.93 17.02
C LEU A 8 -28.64 -51.71 16.26
N PHE A 9 -28.35 -50.49 16.72
CA PHE A 9 -28.64 -49.27 15.98
C PHE A 9 -27.58 -49.11 14.87
N ALA A 10 -27.95 -49.44 13.63
CA ALA A 10 -27.20 -49.05 12.46
C ALA A 10 -27.45 -47.56 12.22
N LEU A 11 -26.42 -46.73 12.46
CA LEU A 11 -26.44 -45.31 12.11
C LEU A 11 -26.33 -45.21 10.58
N LEU A 12 -27.43 -44.87 9.92
CA LEU A 12 -27.45 -44.47 8.52
C LEU A 12 -26.70 -43.13 8.41
N ALA A 13 -25.48 -43.14 7.89
CA ALA A 13 -24.80 -41.92 7.46
C ALA A 13 -25.51 -41.42 6.20
N THR A 14 -26.38 -40.43 6.35
CA THR A 14 -26.90 -39.66 5.22
C THR A 14 -25.76 -38.83 4.66
N LEU A 15 -25.21 -39.27 3.53
CA LEU A 15 -24.45 -38.41 2.63
C LEU A 15 -25.40 -37.31 2.15
N THR A 16 -25.32 -36.13 2.78
CA THR A 16 -25.86 -34.91 2.21
C THR A 16 -25.00 -34.56 1.00
N GLY A 17 -25.39 -35.10 -0.16
CA GLY A 17 -24.91 -34.60 -1.45
C GLY A 17 -25.30 -33.14 -1.57
N CYS A 18 -24.36 -32.31 -2.05
CA CYS A 18 -24.62 -30.92 -2.42
C CYS A 18 -25.96 -30.83 -3.15
N GLU A 19 -26.86 -29.98 -2.67
CA GLU A 19 -28.12 -29.70 -3.35
C GLU A 19 -27.79 -29.32 -4.81
N ARG A 20 -28.40 -30.05 -5.74
CA ARG A 20 -28.31 -29.77 -7.17
C ARG A 20 -28.85 -28.36 -7.39
N PHE A 21 -28.01 -27.47 -7.90
CA PHE A 21 -28.46 -26.24 -8.54
C PHE A 21 -29.50 -26.62 -9.61
N ASP A 22 -30.77 -26.22 -9.40
CA ASP A 22 -31.85 -26.51 -10.34
C ASP A 22 -31.63 -25.73 -11.65
N ALA A 23 -31.77 -26.42 -12.78
CA ALA A 23 -31.57 -25.84 -14.10
C ALA A 23 -32.59 -24.73 -14.46
N ASP A 24 -33.73 -24.71 -13.76
CA ASP A 24 -34.84 -23.78 -14.01
C ASP A 24 -34.59 -22.35 -13.49
N ASP A 25 -33.56 -22.13 -12.66
CA ASP A 25 -33.17 -20.80 -12.16
C ASP A 25 -32.13 -20.09 -13.05
N ARG A 26 -31.73 -20.69 -14.18
CA ARG A 26 -30.77 -20.09 -15.11
C ARG A 26 -31.40 -18.93 -15.86
N LYS A 27 -30.89 -17.72 -15.62
CA LYS A 27 -31.37 -16.49 -16.27
C LYS A 27 -30.77 -16.25 -17.67
N PHE A 28 -29.74 -17.02 -18.03
CA PHE A 28 -28.98 -16.91 -19.27
C PHE A 28 -28.23 -18.21 -19.55
N ASP A 29 -27.70 -18.36 -20.76
CA ASP A 29 -27.01 -19.58 -21.21
C ASP A 29 -25.72 -19.85 -20.43
N ASN A 30 -25.34 -21.12 -20.36
CA ASN A 30 -24.08 -21.51 -19.73
C ASN A 30 -22.94 -21.45 -20.75
N VAL A 31 -22.05 -20.49 -20.57
CA VAL A 31 -20.98 -20.15 -21.51
C VAL A 31 -19.61 -20.21 -20.83
N VAL A 32 -18.57 -20.49 -21.61
CA VAL A 32 -17.17 -20.43 -21.18
C VAL A 32 -16.62 -19.04 -21.40
N TYR A 33 -15.86 -18.53 -20.43
CA TYR A 33 -15.16 -17.24 -20.51
C TYR A 33 -13.84 -17.29 -19.73
N LEU A 34 -12.98 -16.29 -19.91
CA LEU A 34 -11.81 -16.08 -19.07
C LEU A 34 -12.20 -15.28 -17.83
N ASP A 35 -11.90 -15.80 -16.64
CA ASP A 35 -12.19 -15.16 -15.36
C ASP A 35 -11.65 -13.73 -15.25
N VAL A 36 -10.40 -13.52 -15.68
CA VAL A 36 -9.75 -12.21 -15.74
C VAL A 36 -10.47 -11.23 -16.67
N SER A 37 -11.21 -11.72 -17.66
CA SER A 37 -11.94 -10.91 -18.65
C SER A 37 -13.42 -10.72 -18.33
N GLN A 38 -13.84 -10.99 -17.10
CA GLN A 38 -15.25 -10.87 -16.69
C GLN A 38 -15.78 -9.44 -16.77
N THR A 39 -14.95 -8.44 -16.43
CA THR A 39 -15.35 -7.01 -16.41
C THR A 39 -14.66 -6.20 -17.50
N SER A 40 -13.42 -6.55 -17.82
CA SER A 40 -12.60 -5.90 -18.83
C SER A 40 -11.70 -6.93 -19.48
N PRO A 41 -11.57 -6.95 -20.82
CA PRO A 41 -10.59 -7.81 -21.47
C PRO A 41 -9.15 -7.28 -21.29
N VAL A 42 -8.95 -6.06 -20.78
CA VAL A 42 -7.62 -5.45 -20.60
C VAL A 42 -7.07 -5.77 -19.22
N GLN A 43 -5.88 -6.37 -19.17
CA GLN A 43 -5.17 -6.75 -17.96
C GLN A 43 -3.84 -6.00 -17.91
N LEU A 44 -3.62 -5.19 -16.87
CA LEU A 44 -2.35 -4.48 -16.72
C LEU A 44 -1.30 -5.41 -16.11
N ALA A 45 -0.16 -5.53 -16.79
CA ALA A 45 1.02 -6.25 -16.33
C ALA A 45 2.23 -5.30 -16.29
N THR A 46 2.12 -4.28 -15.44
CA THR A 46 3.20 -3.32 -15.16
C THR A 46 3.99 -3.79 -13.94
N PHE A 47 5.32 -3.81 -14.04
CA PHE A 47 6.20 -4.26 -12.97
C PHE A 47 7.53 -3.51 -12.95
N SER A 48 8.20 -3.54 -11.80
CA SER A 48 9.47 -2.86 -11.57
C SER A 48 10.61 -3.39 -12.45
N ASN A 49 11.60 -2.54 -12.67
CA ASN A 49 12.81 -2.85 -13.43
C ASN A 49 13.72 -3.93 -12.80
N ASN A 50 13.47 -4.34 -11.56
CA ASN A 50 14.26 -5.33 -10.81
C ASN A 50 13.56 -6.70 -10.65
N ARG A 51 12.51 -6.96 -11.44
CA ARG A 51 11.75 -8.20 -11.40
C ARG A 51 12.10 -9.12 -12.58
N ALA A 52 12.60 -10.32 -12.29
CA ALA A 52 13.05 -11.28 -13.31
C ALA A 52 11.90 -12.03 -14.00
N THR A 53 10.82 -12.31 -13.25
CA THR A 53 9.61 -12.99 -13.74
C THR A 53 8.35 -12.35 -13.18
N TYR A 54 7.26 -12.43 -13.94
CA TYR A 54 5.94 -11.95 -13.51
C TYR A 54 4.86 -12.91 -14.01
N ASP A 55 4.08 -13.46 -13.08
CA ASP A 55 3.06 -14.46 -13.40
C ASP A 55 1.70 -13.78 -13.55
N CYS A 56 1.11 -13.92 -14.73
CA CYS A 56 -0.26 -13.53 -15.02
C CYS A 56 -1.15 -14.78 -14.99
N THR A 57 -1.90 -14.98 -13.91
CA THR A 57 -2.79 -16.14 -13.78
C THR A 57 -4.14 -15.89 -14.46
N LEU A 58 -4.72 -16.94 -15.00
CA LEU A 58 -6.06 -16.96 -15.59
C LEU A 58 -6.70 -18.35 -15.46
N GLN A 59 -8.02 -18.42 -15.52
CA GLN A 59 -8.80 -19.64 -15.53
C GLN A 59 -9.90 -19.55 -16.60
N ALA A 60 -10.23 -20.70 -17.20
CA ALA A 60 -11.48 -20.82 -17.92
C ALA A 60 -12.60 -21.03 -16.90
N ALA A 61 -13.66 -20.25 -17.03
CA ALA A 61 -14.79 -20.25 -16.10
C ALA A 61 -16.13 -20.47 -16.82
N LEU A 62 -17.09 -20.99 -16.07
CA LEU A 62 -18.48 -21.19 -16.49
C LEU A 62 -19.41 -20.32 -15.67
N THR A 63 -20.49 -19.89 -16.30
CA THR A 63 -21.61 -19.25 -15.61
C THR A 63 -22.28 -20.18 -14.59
N TYR A 64 -22.45 -21.45 -14.96
CA TYR A 64 -23.08 -22.47 -14.12
C TYR A 64 -22.30 -23.80 -14.21
N PRO A 65 -22.35 -24.65 -13.17
CA PRO A 65 -21.77 -25.99 -13.27
C PRO A 65 -22.32 -26.79 -14.46
N ALA A 66 -21.44 -27.49 -15.18
CA ALA A 66 -21.80 -28.44 -16.23
C ALA A 66 -21.85 -29.87 -15.69
N GLY A 67 -22.68 -30.73 -16.30
CA GLY A 67 -22.82 -32.14 -15.91
C GLY A 67 -21.69 -33.06 -16.38
N GLN A 68 -20.79 -32.55 -17.22
CA GLN A 68 -19.64 -33.24 -17.79
C GLN A 68 -18.46 -32.28 -17.84
N ASP A 69 -17.25 -32.82 -17.99
CA ASP A 69 -16.04 -32.02 -18.14
C ASP A 69 -16.14 -31.13 -19.39
N VAL A 70 -15.71 -29.89 -19.26
CA VAL A 70 -15.64 -28.92 -20.36
C VAL A 70 -14.18 -28.74 -20.74
N GLN A 71 -13.87 -29.05 -22.00
CA GLN A 71 -12.53 -28.91 -22.57
C GLN A 71 -12.40 -27.53 -23.20
N VAL A 72 -11.32 -26.82 -22.87
CA VAL A 72 -11.05 -25.46 -23.33
C VAL A 72 -9.62 -25.40 -23.88
N SER A 73 -9.47 -24.86 -25.09
CA SER A 73 -8.19 -24.57 -25.73
C SER A 73 -7.86 -23.10 -25.58
N LEU A 74 -6.63 -22.80 -25.17
CA LEU A 74 -6.10 -21.46 -24.95
C LEU A 74 -4.91 -21.24 -25.88
N GLU A 75 -4.78 -20.03 -26.41
CA GLU A 75 -3.61 -19.65 -27.22
C GLU A 75 -3.22 -18.18 -27.01
N VAL A 76 -1.96 -17.87 -27.26
CA VAL A 76 -1.52 -16.48 -27.47
C VAL A 76 -1.74 -16.14 -28.94
N ASP A 77 -2.52 -15.09 -29.23
CA ASP A 77 -2.95 -14.76 -30.61
C ASP A 77 -2.47 -13.37 -31.06
N PRO A 78 -1.26 -13.26 -31.66
CA PRO A 78 -0.70 -12.00 -32.13
C PRO A 78 -1.60 -11.24 -33.13
N SER A 79 -2.54 -11.91 -33.81
CA SER A 79 -3.43 -11.24 -34.77
C SER A 79 -4.37 -10.23 -34.10
N LEU A 80 -4.61 -10.37 -32.79
CA LEU A 80 -5.50 -9.50 -32.02
C LEU A 80 -4.86 -8.16 -31.63
N VAL A 81 -3.55 -8.00 -31.79
CA VAL A 81 -2.85 -6.72 -31.50
C VAL A 81 -3.41 -5.57 -32.33
N GLY A 82 -3.69 -5.81 -33.62
CA GLY A 82 -4.30 -4.79 -34.49
C GLY A 82 -5.70 -4.38 -34.02
N THR A 83 -6.50 -5.35 -33.58
CA THR A 83 -7.84 -5.11 -33.02
C THR A 83 -7.78 -4.27 -31.76
N TYR A 84 -6.86 -4.60 -30.84
CA TYR A 84 -6.66 -3.80 -29.62
C TYR A 84 -6.28 -2.36 -29.96
N ASN A 85 -5.23 -2.18 -30.77
CA ASN A 85 -4.72 -0.87 -31.13
C ASN A 85 -5.78 0.00 -31.81
N ALA A 86 -6.57 -0.57 -32.72
CA ALA A 86 -7.68 0.14 -33.36
C ALA A 86 -8.79 0.53 -32.36
N ARG A 87 -9.07 -0.31 -31.36
CA ARG A 87 -10.11 -0.06 -30.35
C ARG A 87 -9.70 1.01 -29.34
N TYR A 88 -8.45 1.01 -28.89
CA TYR A 88 -7.97 1.87 -27.81
C TYR A 88 -7.12 3.06 -28.28
N GLY A 89 -6.91 3.21 -29.59
CA GLY A 89 -6.12 4.32 -30.15
C GLY A 89 -4.64 4.24 -29.82
N THR A 90 -4.11 3.03 -29.62
CA THR A 90 -2.71 2.76 -29.26
C THR A 90 -1.91 2.25 -30.47
N GLN A 91 -0.60 2.14 -30.32
CA GLN A 91 0.30 1.55 -31.33
C GLN A 91 1.30 0.59 -30.68
N TRP A 92 0.86 -0.18 -29.69
CA TRP A 92 1.72 -1.08 -28.94
C TRP A 92 2.00 -2.36 -29.72
N PRO A 93 3.27 -2.78 -29.86
CA PRO A 93 3.62 -4.01 -30.54
C PRO A 93 3.28 -5.25 -29.72
N MET A 94 3.26 -6.40 -30.39
CA MET A 94 3.27 -7.71 -29.72
C MET A 94 4.58 -7.85 -28.93
N LEU A 95 4.52 -8.39 -27.70
CA LEU A 95 5.72 -8.75 -26.95
C LEU A 95 6.48 -9.88 -27.67
N ASP A 96 7.82 -9.82 -27.67
CA ASP A 96 8.65 -10.90 -28.22
C ASP A 96 8.40 -12.22 -27.44
N ALA A 97 8.24 -13.32 -28.18
CA ALA A 97 7.94 -14.65 -27.64
C ALA A 97 9.00 -15.18 -26.67
N LYS A 98 10.23 -14.66 -26.69
CA LYS A 98 11.25 -15.03 -25.68
C LYS A 98 10.85 -14.60 -24.26
N TYR A 99 10.08 -13.52 -24.12
CA TYR A 99 9.74 -12.93 -22.82
C TYR A 99 8.50 -13.55 -22.17
N TYR A 100 7.84 -14.53 -22.80
CA TYR A 100 6.69 -15.18 -22.17
C TYR A 100 6.59 -16.66 -22.46
N THR A 101 5.80 -17.35 -21.65
CA THR A 101 5.38 -18.72 -21.89
C THR A 101 4.00 -18.94 -21.27
N LEU A 102 3.17 -19.76 -21.91
CA LEU A 102 1.89 -20.18 -21.36
C LEU A 102 2.08 -21.55 -20.71
N SER A 103 1.69 -21.70 -19.44
CA SER A 103 1.91 -22.93 -18.69
C SER A 103 1.16 -24.14 -19.26
N SER A 104 0.03 -23.90 -19.94
CA SER A 104 -0.75 -24.90 -20.67
C SER A 104 -1.59 -24.23 -21.74
N GLU A 105 -1.69 -24.84 -22.92
CA GLU A 105 -2.58 -24.44 -24.01
C GLU A 105 -3.97 -25.08 -23.90
N THR A 106 -4.21 -25.85 -22.83
CA THR A 106 -5.50 -26.49 -22.57
C THR A 106 -5.88 -26.35 -21.10
N ALA A 107 -7.19 -26.24 -20.85
CA ALA A 107 -7.78 -26.23 -19.53
C ALA A 107 -9.01 -27.14 -19.52
N THR A 108 -9.21 -27.85 -18.41
CA THR A 108 -10.43 -28.63 -18.18
C THR A 108 -11.18 -28.03 -17.01
N ILE A 109 -12.48 -27.75 -17.21
CA ILE A 109 -13.39 -27.42 -16.12
C ILE A 109 -14.09 -28.74 -15.73
N PRO A 110 -13.80 -29.32 -14.56
CA PRO A 110 -14.37 -30.61 -14.18
C PRO A 110 -15.89 -30.55 -14.02
N ALA A 111 -16.56 -31.67 -14.29
CA ALA A 111 -18.00 -31.81 -14.07
C ALA A 111 -18.39 -31.35 -12.65
N GLY A 112 -19.41 -30.50 -12.55
CA GLY A 112 -19.89 -29.93 -11.29
C GLY A 112 -19.07 -28.73 -10.76
N ARG A 113 -18.00 -28.31 -11.43
CA ARG A 113 -17.23 -27.08 -11.11
C ARG A 113 -17.56 -25.95 -12.08
N THR A 114 -17.14 -24.74 -11.71
CA THR A 114 -17.29 -23.52 -12.52
C THR A 114 -15.97 -22.91 -12.96
N ALA A 115 -14.84 -23.49 -12.59
CA ALA A 115 -13.51 -23.00 -12.97
C ALA A 115 -12.57 -24.18 -13.24
N SER A 116 -11.63 -24.00 -14.16
CA SER A 116 -10.53 -24.92 -14.44
C SER A 116 -9.45 -24.86 -13.35
N ASP A 117 -8.39 -25.65 -13.48
CA ASP A 117 -7.12 -25.32 -12.82
C ASP A 117 -6.53 -24.01 -13.39
N VAL A 118 -5.61 -23.40 -12.64
CA VAL A 118 -4.95 -22.15 -13.03
C VAL A 118 -3.99 -22.37 -14.20
N VAL A 119 -4.13 -21.54 -15.23
CA VAL A 119 -3.16 -21.38 -16.32
C VAL A 119 -2.40 -20.07 -16.09
N THR A 120 -1.10 -20.07 -16.34
CA THR A 120 -0.23 -18.92 -16.12
C THR A 120 0.41 -18.49 -17.42
N LEU A 121 0.17 -17.24 -17.83
CA LEU A 121 1.07 -16.55 -18.75
C LEU A 121 2.24 -16.02 -17.91
N GLN A 122 3.35 -16.75 -17.92
CA GLN A 122 4.56 -16.35 -17.22
C GLN A 122 5.38 -15.43 -18.11
N LEU A 123 5.57 -14.19 -17.67
CA LEU A 123 6.56 -13.28 -18.21
C LEU A 123 7.94 -13.62 -17.61
N LYS A 124 8.95 -13.75 -18.45
CA LYS A 124 10.28 -14.27 -18.09
C LYS A 124 11.39 -13.51 -18.81
N GLU A 125 12.63 -13.73 -18.37
CA GLU A 125 13.84 -13.13 -18.97
C GLU A 125 13.80 -11.59 -19.00
N LEU A 126 13.10 -10.98 -18.03
CA LEU A 126 12.76 -9.55 -18.05
C LEU A 126 13.95 -8.64 -17.73
N MET A 127 14.96 -9.15 -17.03
CA MET A 127 16.11 -8.39 -16.53
C MET A 127 17.38 -8.50 -17.39
N GLY A 128 17.39 -9.34 -18.44
CA GLY A 128 18.60 -9.56 -19.22
C GLY A 128 19.76 -10.13 -18.39
N GLU A 129 20.98 -9.83 -18.80
CA GLU A 129 22.21 -10.37 -18.19
C GLU A 129 23.08 -9.27 -17.55
N GLY A 130 23.67 -9.59 -16.40
CA GLY A 130 24.61 -8.72 -15.68
C GLY A 130 23.97 -7.50 -15.00
N GLU A 131 24.80 -6.67 -14.37
CA GLU A 131 24.37 -5.43 -13.71
C GLU A 131 23.80 -4.40 -14.71
N GLU A 132 24.34 -4.39 -15.93
CA GLU A 132 23.88 -3.55 -17.05
C GLU A 132 22.57 -4.04 -17.67
N GLN A 133 22.04 -5.20 -17.25
CA GLN A 133 20.78 -5.77 -17.73
C GLN A 133 20.72 -5.88 -19.26
N THR A 134 21.82 -6.32 -19.87
CA THR A 134 21.93 -6.41 -21.33
C THR A 134 20.91 -7.40 -21.89
N GLY A 135 20.14 -6.97 -22.90
CA GLY A 135 19.12 -7.80 -23.53
C GLY A 135 17.81 -7.93 -22.74
N ALA A 136 17.65 -7.16 -21.66
CA ALA A 136 16.41 -7.07 -20.90
C ALA A 136 15.25 -6.51 -21.74
N LEU A 137 14.03 -6.71 -21.24
CA LEU A 137 12.86 -6.01 -21.80
C LEU A 137 13.10 -4.49 -21.69
N PRO A 138 12.92 -3.70 -22.78
CA PRO A 138 13.13 -2.26 -22.72
C PRO A 138 12.30 -1.59 -21.64
N LEU A 139 12.90 -0.61 -20.97
CA LEU A 139 12.24 0.18 -19.94
C LEU A 139 11.21 1.12 -20.58
N ASP A 140 10.06 1.21 -19.92
CA ASP A 140 8.95 2.11 -20.21
C ASP A 140 8.30 1.97 -21.59
N GLU A 141 8.69 0.95 -22.35
CA GLU A 141 7.97 0.52 -23.54
C GLU A 141 6.78 -0.37 -23.16
N THR A 142 5.66 -0.20 -23.87
CA THR A 142 4.44 -0.96 -23.64
C THR A 142 4.20 -1.96 -24.77
N TYR A 143 3.90 -3.20 -24.40
CA TYR A 143 3.68 -4.32 -25.30
C TYR A 143 2.34 -4.99 -25.02
N LEU A 144 1.87 -5.80 -25.97
CA LEU A 144 0.65 -6.59 -25.85
C LEU A 144 0.95 -8.09 -25.89
N VAL A 145 0.25 -8.84 -25.04
CA VAL A 145 0.14 -10.31 -25.13
C VAL A 145 -1.33 -10.70 -25.00
N PRO A 146 -2.05 -10.85 -26.12
CA PRO A 146 -3.43 -11.35 -26.10
C PRO A 146 -3.46 -12.87 -25.90
N VAL A 147 -4.08 -13.31 -24.80
CA VAL A 147 -4.42 -14.73 -24.55
C VAL A 147 -5.91 -14.90 -24.81
N ARG A 148 -6.30 -15.88 -25.62
CA ARG A 148 -7.70 -16.13 -25.98
C ARG A 148 -8.12 -17.58 -25.77
N ILE A 149 -9.42 -17.79 -25.67
CA ILE A 149 -10.03 -19.08 -25.89
C ILE A 149 -10.09 -19.32 -27.41
N SER A 150 -9.32 -20.30 -27.90
CA SER A 150 -9.30 -20.67 -29.31
C SER A 150 -10.38 -21.71 -29.65
N GLY A 151 -10.84 -22.45 -28.65
CA GLY A 151 -11.96 -23.38 -28.78
C GLY A 151 -12.44 -23.90 -27.43
N ALA A 152 -13.69 -24.35 -27.37
CA ALA A 152 -14.26 -25.01 -26.21
C ALA A 152 -15.27 -26.07 -26.63
N SER A 153 -15.51 -27.07 -25.78
CA SER A 153 -16.54 -28.10 -26.01
C SER A 153 -17.98 -27.59 -25.78
N MET A 154 -18.15 -26.30 -25.56
CA MET A 154 -19.44 -25.60 -25.44
C MET A 154 -19.29 -24.14 -25.89
N GLU A 155 -20.38 -23.37 -25.82
CA GLU A 155 -20.40 -21.97 -26.28
C GLU A 155 -19.45 -21.07 -25.48
N ILE A 156 -18.81 -20.14 -26.19
CA ILE A 156 -17.85 -19.18 -25.64
C ILE A 156 -18.52 -17.81 -25.57
N LEU A 157 -18.34 -17.11 -24.44
CA LEU A 157 -18.85 -15.76 -24.26
C LEU A 157 -17.95 -14.75 -25.00
N GLY A 158 -18.40 -14.30 -26.16
CA GLY A 158 -17.71 -13.25 -26.91
C GLY A 158 -17.57 -11.96 -26.09
N GLY A 159 -16.37 -11.37 -26.10
CA GLY A 159 -16.03 -10.18 -25.33
C GLY A 159 -15.37 -10.47 -23.98
N SER A 160 -15.51 -11.70 -23.46
CA SER A 160 -14.79 -12.21 -22.29
C SER A 160 -13.96 -13.46 -22.64
N ASP A 161 -13.73 -13.68 -23.93
CA ASP A 161 -12.96 -14.79 -24.50
C ASP A 161 -11.49 -14.43 -24.75
N VAL A 162 -11.11 -13.18 -24.52
CA VAL A 162 -9.74 -12.66 -24.72
C VAL A 162 -9.32 -11.81 -23.53
N ALA A 163 -8.13 -12.10 -23.01
CA ALA A 163 -7.38 -11.26 -22.08
C ALA A 163 -6.20 -10.61 -22.82
N TYR A 164 -6.25 -9.29 -23.00
CA TYR A 164 -5.14 -8.48 -23.50
C TYR A 164 -4.25 -8.06 -22.32
N TYR A 165 -3.12 -8.73 -22.15
CA TYR A 165 -2.11 -8.31 -21.19
C TYR A 165 -1.31 -7.13 -21.76
N VAL A 166 -1.42 -5.98 -21.11
CA VAL A 166 -0.65 -4.76 -21.40
C VAL A 166 0.62 -4.82 -20.54
N VAL A 167 1.73 -5.20 -21.17
CA VAL A 167 2.99 -5.51 -20.49
C VAL A 167 3.90 -4.29 -20.52
N LYS A 168 4.38 -3.86 -19.35
CA LYS A 168 5.35 -2.77 -19.22
C LYS A 168 6.35 -3.06 -18.11
N ARG A 169 7.64 -3.01 -18.44
CA ARG A 169 8.71 -2.95 -17.45
C ARG A 169 8.98 -1.48 -17.13
N SER A 170 8.58 -1.05 -15.94
CA SER A 170 8.56 0.36 -15.58
C SER A 170 9.83 0.77 -14.83
N SER A 171 10.34 1.97 -15.12
CA SER A 171 11.35 2.64 -14.29
C SER A 171 10.75 3.33 -13.06
N ALA A 172 9.42 3.45 -13.00
CA ALA A 172 8.69 3.99 -11.87
C ALA A 172 8.48 2.98 -10.74
N ILE A 173 7.98 3.47 -9.60
CA ILE A 173 7.50 2.62 -8.51
C ILE A 173 6.19 1.96 -8.96
N THR A 174 6.11 0.64 -8.80
CA THR A 174 4.98 -0.18 -9.30
C THR A 174 4.25 -0.96 -8.22
N VAL A 175 4.59 -0.72 -6.96
CA VAL A 175 3.95 -1.34 -5.80
C VAL A 175 3.76 -0.25 -4.74
N ALA A 176 2.59 -0.26 -4.11
CA ALA A 176 2.25 0.58 -2.98
C ALA A 176 1.25 -0.16 -2.11
N ALA A 177 1.21 0.16 -0.82
CA ALA A 177 0.21 -0.41 0.09
C ALA A 177 -1.07 0.42 0.07
N GLN A 178 -2.22 -0.24 0.04
CA GLN A 178 -3.50 0.38 0.35
C GLN A 178 -3.68 0.46 1.86
N LEU A 179 -3.96 1.65 2.37
CA LEU A 179 -4.37 1.92 3.75
C LEU A 179 -5.82 2.41 3.79
N GLY A 180 -6.34 2.57 5.01
CA GLY A 180 -7.72 2.93 5.28
C GLY A 180 -8.57 1.74 5.69
N GLU A 181 -9.89 1.94 5.83
CA GLU A 181 -10.84 0.89 6.24
C GLU A 181 -10.45 0.13 7.53
N GLY A 182 -9.80 0.81 8.47
CA GLY A 182 -9.31 0.21 9.71
C GLY A 182 -7.90 -0.40 9.62
N ASN A 183 -7.16 -0.14 8.55
CA ASN A 183 -5.75 -0.51 8.44
C ASN A 183 -4.81 0.70 8.58
N TRP A 184 -3.70 0.48 9.28
CA TRP A 184 -2.60 1.42 9.53
C TRP A 184 -1.35 0.61 9.90
N ILE A 185 -0.20 1.28 9.98
CA ILE A 185 1.06 0.65 10.35
C ILE A 185 1.45 1.02 11.78
N ASN A 186 1.71 -0.02 12.58
CA ASN A 186 2.22 0.02 13.94
C ASN A 186 3.75 -0.18 13.93
N PHE A 187 4.45 0.35 14.93
CA PHE A 187 5.90 0.21 15.07
C PHE A 187 6.28 -0.33 16.46
N PRO A 188 6.25 -1.66 16.67
CA PRO A 188 6.51 -2.26 17.98
C PRO A 188 7.87 -1.89 18.58
N THR A 189 8.89 -1.64 17.75
CA THR A 189 10.22 -1.20 18.18
C THR A 189 10.24 0.21 18.76
N LEU A 190 9.24 1.05 18.48
CA LEU A 190 9.09 2.40 19.03
C LEU A 190 8.24 2.43 20.31
N ASP A 191 7.62 1.30 20.67
CA ASP A 191 6.87 1.13 21.92
C ASP A 191 7.69 0.55 23.06
N LYS A 192 8.89 0.04 22.76
CA LYS A 192 9.82 -0.55 23.72
C LYS A 192 11.14 0.18 23.72
N TYR A 193 11.68 0.43 24.91
CA TYR A 193 12.94 1.15 25.00
C TYR A 193 14.12 0.28 24.52
N GLY A 194 14.79 0.73 23.46
CA GLY A 194 15.96 0.09 22.88
C GLY A 194 16.78 1.07 22.04
N GLU A 195 17.83 0.59 21.37
CA GLU A 195 18.68 1.43 20.51
C GLU A 195 17.87 2.11 19.40
N ASN A 196 16.93 1.39 18.80
CA ASN A 196 16.06 1.92 17.75
C ASN A 196 15.21 3.10 18.26
N SER A 197 14.45 2.91 19.35
CA SER A 197 13.59 3.96 19.89
C SER A 197 14.37 5.15 20.44
N LYS A 198 15.63 4.98 20.86
CA LYS A 198 16.49 6.08 21.33
C LYS A 198 16.76 7.09 20.21
N ALA A 199 17.02 6.61 18.99
CA ALA A 199 17.28 7.47 17.84
C ALA A 199 16.07 8.34 17.45
N TRP A 200 14.86 7.92 17.84
CA TRP A 200 13.61 8.64 17.60
C TRP A 200 13.25 9.68 18.66
N ASN A 201 14.14 9.91 19.64
CA ASN A 201 13.89 10.80 20.77
C ASN A 201 15.04 11.81 20.94
N GLY A 202 14.74 12.94 21.59
CA GLY A 202 15.73 14.02 21.81
C GLY A 202 16.10 14.80 20.54
N LEU A 203 15.24 14.78 19.51
CA LEU A 203 15.49 15.42 18.22
C LEU A 203 15.31 16.95 18.32
N THR A 204 16.05 17.71 17.51
CA THR A 204 15.89 19.18 17.39
C THR A 204 15.47 19.61 15.98
N ALA A 205 15.49 18.70 15.03
CA ALA A 205 15.00 18.90 13.67
C ALA A 205 14.42 17.58 13.16
N ILE A 206 13.50 17.68 12.20
CA ILE A 206 12.79 16.52 11.65
C ILE A 206 12.45 16.73 10.18
N THR A 207 12.28 15.62 9.46
CA THR A 207 11.52 15.58 8.20
C THR A 207 10.60 14.36 8.20
N TYR A 208 9.33 14.57 7.83
CA TYR A 208 8.44 13.51 7.39
C TYR A 208 8.24 13.64 5.88
N GLU A 209 8.24 12.53 5.16
CA GLU A 209 7.88 12.52 3.75
C GLU A 209 7.28 11.18 3.32
N ALA A 210 6.41 11.20 2.30
CA ALA A 210 5.84 10.01 1.68
C ALA A 210 5.29 10.34 0.28
N LEU A 211 5.18 9.30 -0.56
CA LEU A 211 4.29 9.32 -1.72
C LEU A 211 2.91 8.85 -1.27
N ILE A 212 1.88 9.65 -1.52
CA ILE A 212 0.49 9.32 -1.17
C ILE A 212 -0.43 9.43 -2.37
N TYR A 213 -1.44 8.56 -2.42
CA TYR A 213 -2.56 8.64 -3.36
C TYR A 213 -3.85 8.65 -2.55
N ILE A 214 -4.67 9.68 -2.68
CA ILE A 214 -5.94 9.74 -1.96
C ILE A 214 -7.04 9.16 -2.83
N ASP A 215 -7.67 8.07 -2.37
CA ASP A 215 -8.83 7.51 -3.06
C ASP A 215 -10.06 8.38 -2.83
N GLN A 216 -10.24 8.83 -1.58
CA GLN A 216 -11.34 9.71 -1.20
C GLN A 216 -11.04 10.52 0.06
N PHE A 217 -11.52 11.76 0.07
CA PHE A 217 -11.61 12.57 1.29
C PHE A 217 -12.92 12.26 2.02
N ALA A 218 -12.94 11.14 2.75
CA ALA A 218 -14.12 10.74 3.51
C ALA A 218 -14.50 11.81 4.54
N ASN A 219 -15.81 12.07 4.65
CA ASN A 219 -16.41 12.94 5.67
C ASN A 219 -17.05 12.12 6.82
N SER A 220 -17.23 10.82 6.62
CA SER A 220 -17.73 9.90 7.64
C SER A 220 -17.22 8.49 7.39
N ILE A 221 -17.11 7.69 8.45
CA ILE A 221 -16.79 6.27 8.41
C ILE A 221 -17.77 5.49 9.28
N VAL A 222 -18.08 4.26 8.87
CA VAL A 222 -18.92 3.34 9.63
C VAL A 222 -18.02 2.24 10.17
N ASN A 223 -18.04 2.01 11.49
CA ASN A 223 -17.24 0.96 12.10
C ASN A 223 -17.92 -0.42 11.98
N ALA A 224 -17.21 -1.48 12.39
CA ALA A 224 -17.74 -2.84 12.38
C ALA A 224 -19.04 -3.04 13.18
N SER A 225 -19.33 -2.14 14.13
CA SER A 225 -20.57 -2.14 14.92
C SER A 225 -21.71 -1.34 14.29
N GLY A 226 -21.52 -0.77 13.09
CA GLY A 226 -22.51 0.04 12.39
C GLY A 226 -22.62 1.49 12.87
N ASN A 227 -21.71 1.95 13.73
CA ASN A 227 -21.72 3.34 14.21
C ASN A 227 -21.00 4.25 13.22
N THR A 228 -21.65 5.37 12.88
CA THR A 228 -21.08 6.40 12.01
C THR A 228 -20.35 7.46 12.83
N SER A 229 -19.12 7.76 12.43
CA SER A 229 -18.33 8.87 13.00
C SER A 229 -17.89 9.82 11.90
N THR A 230 -17.79 11.12 12.23
CA THR A 230 -17.30 12.14 11.31
C THR A 230 -15.79 12.00 11.11
N VAL A 231 -15.34 12.11 9.87
CA VAL A 231 -13.92 12.09 9.51
C VAL A 231 -13.50 13.50 9.12
N ASN A 232 -12.76 14.17 10.03
CA ASN A 232 -12.21 15.49 9.77
C ASN A 232 -10.72 15.45 9.41
N ILE A 233 -10.05 14.32 9.65
CA ILE A 233 -8.62 14.13 9.50
C ILE A 233 -8.38 12.84 8.71
N SER A 234 -7.46 12.89 7.74
CA SER A 234 -6.75 11.73 7.23
C SER A 234 -5.30 11.80 7.68
N SER A 235 -4.87 10.84 8.48
CA SER A 235 -3.54 10.84 9.09
C SER A 235 -2.51 10.21 8.17
N VAL A 236 -1.48 10.96 7.77
CA VAL A 236 -0.38 10.43 6.95
C VAL A 236 0.61 9.71 7.85
N MET A 237 1.29 10.45 8.72
CA MET A 237 2.20 9.87 9.71
C MET A 237 2.49 10.85 10.86
N GLY A 238 2.84 10.31 12.02
CA GLY A 238 3.29 11.10 13.17
C GLY A 238 2.64 10.69 14.48
N VAL A 239 2.70 11.60 15.45
CA VAL A 239 2.19 11.41 16.82
C VAL A 239 1.05 12.40 17.05
N GLU A 240 -0.15 11.89 17.36
CA GLU A 240 -1.34 12.70 17.64
C GLU A 240 -1.10 13.72 18.76
N GLN A 241 -1.68 14.93 18.63
CA GLN A 241 -1.55 16.05 19.58
C GLN A 241 -0.12 16.54 19.83
N TYR A 242 0.86 16.00 19.08
CA TYR A 242 2.27 16.29 19.29
C TYR A 242 2.94 16.81 18.02
N LEU A 243 3.13 15.92 17.04
CA LEU A 243 3.79 16.23 15.78
C LEU A 243 3.26 15.31 14.67
N LEU A 244 2.30 15.81 13.88
CA LEU A 244 1.49 15.00 12.97
C LEU A 244 1.37 15.65 11.59
N LEU A 245 1.76 14.90 10.55
CA LEU A 245 1.41 15.21 9.17
C LEU A 245 0.06 14.59 8.83
N ARG A 246 -0.89 15.42 8.43
CA ARG A 246 -2.27 15.02 8.16
C ARG A 246 -2.91 15.83 7.05
N ILE A 247 -4.09 15.42 6.61
CA ILE A 247 -4.93 16.15 5.66
C ILE A 247 -6.29 16.43 6.29
N GLY A 248 -6.69 17.69 6.32
CA GLY A 248 -7.89 18.16 7.02
C GLY A 248 -7.72 18.27 8.53
N ASP A 249 -8.64 19.02 9.13
CA ASP A 249 -8.93 19.14 10.56
C ASP A 249 -10.32 19.82 10.67
N THR A 250 -10.97 19.76 11.83
CA THR A 250 -12.33 20.29 12.08
C THR A 250 -12.51 21.75 11.63
N ASN A 251 -11.43 22.55 11.67
CA ASN A 251 -11.44 23.96 11.28
C ASN A 251 -10.65 24.24 9.99
N PHE A 252 -10.30 23.22 9.23
CA PHE A 252 -9.51 23.33 7.99
C PHE A 252 -10.27 22.72 6.82
N GLU A 253 -9.81 23.03 5.60
CA GLU A 253 -10.37 22.36 4.43
C GLU A 253 -10.06 20.87 4.48
N ARG A 254 -11.06 20.03 4.20
CA ARG A 254 -10.92 18.57 4.33
C ARG A 254 -9.80 18.01 3.44
N GLN A 255 -9.51 18.70 2.34
CA GLN A 255 -8.53 18.33 1.31
C GLN A 255 -7.14 18.94 1.55
N GLN A 256 -6.96 19.79 2.55
CA GLN A 256 -5.73 20.55 2.74
C GLN A 256 -4.73 19.79 3.61
N LEU A 257 -3.51 19.64 3.11
CA LEU A 257 -2.37 19.13 3.88
C LEU A 257 -2.06 20.07 5.06
N GLN A 258 -1.71 19.49 6.21
CA GLN A 258 -1.38 20.22 7.42
C GLN A 258 -0.30 19.46 8.21
N PHE A 259 0.71 20.20 8.65
CA PHE A 259 1.66 19.78 9.66
C PHE A 259 1.29 20.44 11.00
N ASP A 260 0.85 19.61 11.95
CA ASP A 260 0.54 20.03 13.31
C ASP A 260 1.72 19.74 14.21
N GLY A 261 2.42 20.78 14.64
CA GLY A 261 3.47 20.71 15.66
C GLY A 261 3.13 21.56 16.87
N SER A 262 1.87 21.55 17.30
CA SER A 262 1.43 22.22 18.53
C SER A 262 1.92 21.54 19.81
N GLY A 263 2.51 20.34 19.72
CA GLY A 263 3.10 19.60 20.84
C GLY A 263 4.29 20.28 21.50
N SER A 264 4.62 19.85 22.71
CA SER A 264 5.64 20.48 23.55
C SER A 264 7.06 20.47 22.96
N GLY A 265 7.38 19.54 22.06
CA GLY A 265 8.69 19.44 21.41
C GLY A 265 8.91 20.38 20.22
N SER A 266 7.86 21.03 19.72
CA SER A 266 7.97 21.86 18.52
C SER A 266 7.29 23.21 18.69
N GLN A 267 6.06 23.23 19.20
CA GLN A 267 5.27 24.43 19.51
C GLN A 267 5.09 25.44 18.36
N PHE A 268 5.31 25.06 17.10
CA PHE A 268 5.13 25.96 15.95
C PHE A 268 3.66 26.10 15.51
N GLY A 269 2.75 25.32 16.09
CA GLY A 269 1.33 25.37 15.76
C GLY A 269 0.98 24.53 14.54
N LYS A 270 -0.01 24.99 13.75
CA LYS A 270 -0.56 24.28 12.59
C LYS A 270 -0.27 25.05 11.31
N ILE A 271 0.49 24.45 10.40
CA ILE A 271 0.87 25.05 9.11
C ILE A 271 0.54 24.10 7.94
N PRO A 272 0.11 24.60 6.78
CA PRO A 272 -0.36 25.97 6.54
C PRO A 272 -1.65 26.29 7.29
N GLY A 273 -1.89 27.58 7.52
CA GLY A 273 -3.21 28.09 7.87
C GLY A 273 -4.28 27.71 6.83
N LYS A 274 -5.55 27.74 7.22
CA LYS A 274 -6.69 27.35 6.35
C LYS A 274 -6.68 28.14 5.03
N ASP A 275 -6.64 27.42 3.91
CA ASP A 275 -6.53 27.99 2.57
C ASP A 275 -7.01 26.97 1.51
N ALA A 276 -8.20 27.20 0.95
CA ALA A 276 -8.79 26.32 -0.06
C ALA A 276 -8.02 26.27 -1.39
N SER A 277 -7.11 27.22 -1.64
CA SER A 277 -6.24 27.16 -2.83
C SER A 277 -5.14 26.10 -2.72
N LYS A 278 -4.94 25.52 -1.54
CA LYS A 278 -3.93 24.48 -1.24
C LYS A 278 -4.54 23.07 -1.14
N ASN A 279 -5.80 22.91 -1.55
CA ASN A 279 -6.48 21.62 -1.51
C ASN A 279 -5.81 20.62 -2.45
N LEU A 280 -5.64 19.40 -1.95
CA LEU A 280 -5.25 18.25 -2.74
C LEU A 280 -6.46 17.66 -3.47
N GLU A 281 -6.21 16.97 -4.58
CA GLU A 281 -7.20 16.26 -5.36
C GLU A 281 -7.14 14.77 -5.03
N ALA A 282 -8.29 14.08 -5.13
CA ALA A 282 -8.29 12.63 -5.09
C ALA A 282 -7.91 12.09 -6.47
N GLY A 283 -7.45 10.84 -6.53
CA GLY A 283 -7.25 10.15 -7.80
C GLY A 283 -5.87 10.36 -8.45
N ARG A 284 -4.91 10.96 -7.74
CA ARG A 284 -3.51 11.12 -8.20
C ARG A 284 -2.49 10.94 -7.08
N TRP A 285 -1.26 10.64 -7.49
CA TRP A 285 -0.10 10.61 -6.59
C TRP A 285 0.39 12.03 -6.27
N TYR A 286 0.82 12.20 -5.03
CA TYR A 286 1.56 13.35 -4.54
C TYR A 286 2.80 12.87 -3.81
N HIS A 287 3.91 13.58 -3.96
CA HIS A 287 4.93 13.62 -2.90
C HIS A 287 4.47 14.65 -1.86
N VAL A 288 4.42 14.26 -0.59
CA VAL A 288 4.16 15.19 0.51
C VAL A 288 5.32 15.11 1.49
N ALA A 289 5.80 16.27 1.93
CA ALA A 289 6.80 16.34 2.99
C ALA A 289 6.59 17.53 3.91
N CYS A 290 7.14 17.44 5.11
CA CYS A 290 7.23 18.57 6.01
C CYS A 290 8.52 18.52 6.82
N THR A 291 9.11 19.69 7.06
CA THR A 291 10.35 19.83 7.83
C THR A 291 10.15 20.83 8.95
N TYR A 292 10.84 20.61 10.07
CA TYR A 292 10.96 21.59 11.14
C TYR A 292 12.37 21.55 11.73
N ASP A 293 12.93 22.72 12.00
CA ASP A 293 14.22 22.87 12.67
C ASP A 293 14.12 23.94 13.77
N GLN A 294 14.42 23.54 15.01
CA GLN A 294 14.42 24.42 16.17
C GLN A 294 15.52 25.48 16.11
N ALA A 295 16.67 25.19 15.51
CA ALA A 295 17.79 26.11 15.46
C ALA A 295 17.48 27.31 14.55
N THR A 296 16.87 27.04 13.40
CA THR A 296 16.42 28.07 12.45
C THR A 296 15.00 28.54 12.68
N GLN A 297 14.25 27.90 13.59
CA GLN A 297 12.83 28.16 13.87
C GLN A 297 11.99 28.19 12.59
N THR A 298 12.29 27.28 11.68
CA THR A 298 11.71 27.24 10.34
C THR A 298 10.92 25.95 10.18
N VAL A 299 9.67 26.07 9.74
CA VAL A 299 8.81 24.95 9.36
C VAL A 299 8.41 25.09 7.90
N ARG A 300 8.42 23.98 7.18
CA ARG A 300 8.03 23.93 5.75
C ARG A 300 7.09 22.77 5.48
N VAL A 301 6.20 22.98 4.52
CA VAL A 301 5.36 21.94 3.92
C VAL A 301 5.61 21.95 2.41
N TYR A 302 5.81 20.76 1.86
CA TYR A 302 6.13 20.52 0.46
C TYR A 302 5.02 19.66 -0.17
N VAL A 303 4.71 19.97 -1.42
CA VAL A 303 3.88 19.14 -2.29
C VAL A 303 4.61 19.00 -3.62
N ASP A 304 4.75 17.77 -4.10
CA ASP A 304 5.44 17.44 -5.34
C ASP A 304 6.86 18.02 -5.37
N GLY A 305 7.57 17.86 -4.24
CA GLY A 305 8.94 18.32 -4.03
C GLY A 305 9.14 19.84 -3.94
N LYS A 306 8.09 20.63 -4.15
CA LYS A 306 8.15 22.10 -4.15
C LYS A 306 7.63 22.64 -2.81
N ILE A 307 8.23 23.70 -2.29
CA ILE A 307 7.73 24.37 -1.07
C ILE A 307 6.32 24.91 -1.36
N GLN A 308 5.33 24.38 -0.65
CA GLN A 308 3.96 24.90 -0.67
C GLN A 308 3.78 26.00 0.38
N SER A 309 4.40 25.87 1.55
CA SER A 309 4.29 26.83 2.65
C SER A 309 5.53 26.81 3.53
N GLU A 310 5.91 27.98 4.05
CA GLU A 310 7.04 28.20 4.94
C GLU A 310 6.65 29.23 6.00
N GLU A 311 7.02 28.98 7.25
CA GLU A 311 6.99 29.98 8.32
C GLU A 311 8.33 29.96 9.06
N THR A 312 8.81 31.14 9.45
CA THR A 312 10.09 31.34 10.17
C THR A 312 9.84 32.09 11.48
N GLY A 313 10.74 31.92 12.46
CA GLY A 313 10.59 32.51 13.78
C GLY A 313 9.47 31.88 14.61
N VAL A 314 9.11 30.62 14.32
CA VAL A 314 8.05 29.86 15.00
C VAL A 314 8.61 28.70 15.83
N GLY A 315 7.84 28.30 16.85
CA GLY A 315 8.17 27.17 17.71
C GLY A 315 9.10 27.51 18.86
N ILE A 316 10.08 26.63 19.13
CA ILE A 316 10.90 26.69 20.33
C ILE A 316 11.83 27.91 20.35
N THR A 317 11.59 28.83 21.28
CA THR A 317 12.43 30.04 21.49
C THR A 317 13.52 29.87 22.56
N ALA A 318 13.38 28.89 23.44
CA ALA A 318 14.34 28.58 24.50
C ALA A 318 14.58 27.06 24.56
N PRO A 319 15.52 26.51 23.78
CA PRO A 319 15.79 25.08 23.73
C PRO A 319 16.21 24.47 25.08
N SER A 320 15.71 23.28 25.37
CA SER A 320 15.94 22.50 26.59
C SER A 320 15.53 21.04 26.36
N LYS A 321 15.87 20.12 27.26
CA LYS A 321 15.51 18.70 27.09
C LYS A 321 14.00 18.47 26.98
N LYS A 322 13.18 19.19 27.76
CA LYS A 322 11.70 19.07 27.71
C LYS A 322 11.07 19.47 26.38
N ASN A 323 11.76 20.25 25.56
CA ASN A 323 11.23 20.73 24.29
C ASN A 323 12.02 20.21 23.10
N GLN A 324 12.78 19.13 23.28
CA GLN A 324 13.20 18.28 22.19
C GLN A 324 12.02 17.44 21.67
N ILE A 325 12.09 17.06 20.41
CA ILE A 325 11.08 16.26 19.74
C ILE A 325 11.32 14.79 20.08
N ASN A 326 10.28 14.12 20.57
CA ASN A 326 10.28 12.73 20.99
C ASN A 326 9.17 12.02 20.23
N LEU A 327 9.54 11.11 19.33
CA LEU A 327 8.59 10.41 18.46
C LEU A 327 8.28 8.99 18.97
N ALA A 328 9.14 8.44 19.83
CA ALA A 328 8.95 7.14 20.47
C ALA A 328 8.63 7.33 21.97
N MET A 329 7.56 8.08 22.27
CA MET A 329 7.18 8.43 23.64
C MET A 329 6.72 7.21 24.46
N ARG A 330 6.10 6.23 23.80
CA ARG A 330 5.74 4.95 24.44
C ARG A 330 6.97 4.19 24.94
N ALA A 331 8.06 4.18 24.18
CA ALA A 331 9.34 3.65 24.64
C ALA A 331 9.93 4.44 25.83
N LEU A 332 9.78 5.77 25.88
CA LEU A 332 10.22 6.55 27.04
C LEU A 332 9.43 6.20 28.31
N TYR A 333 8.12 5.99 28.18
CA TYR A 333 7.31 5.46 29.29
C TYR A 333 7.73 4.05 29.69
N ASP A 334 8.00 3.16 28.72
CA ASP A 334 8.50 1.80 28.96
C ASP A 334 9.83 1.79 29.72
N LEU A 335 10.74 2.74 29.41
CA LEU A 335 11.98 2.96 30.16
C LEU A 335 11.71 3.26 31.64
N TRP A 336 10.84 4.23 31.94
CA TRP A 336 10.49 4.55 33.33
C TRP A 336 9.79 3.37 34.03
N ASN A 337 8.84 2.73 33.34
CA ASN A 337 8.04 1.65 33.89
C ASN A 337 8.88 0.40 34.20
N SER A 338 9.96 0.19 33.46
CA SER A 338 10.90 -0.93 33.63
C SER A 338 12.09 -0.60 34.53
N ALA A 339 12.27 0.66 34.93
CA ALA A 339 13.35 1.09 35.81
C ALA A 339 13.14 0.59 37.25
N SER A 340 14.23 0.47 38.01
CA SER A 340 14.15 0.19 39.44
C SER A 340 13.50 1.36 40.18
N GLU A 341 12.87 1.11 41.34
CA GLU A 341 12.27 2.19 42.15
C GLU A 341 13.30 3.27 42.57
N ALA A 342 14.59 2.90 42.68
CA ALA A 342 15.66 3.85 42.97
C ALA A 342 16.00 4.74 41.76
N ASP A 343 15.79 4.23 40.55
CA ASP A 343 16.13 4.90 39.29
C ASP A 343 14.97 5.75 38.74
N LYS A 344 13.72 5.42 39.06
CA LYS A 344 12.53 6.14 38.59
C LYS A 344 12.59 7.67 38.76
N PRO A 345 13.04 8.22 39.91
CA PRO A 345 13.10 9.67 40.10
C PRO A 345 13.89 10.43 39.03
N GLN A 346 14.84 9.79 38.33
CA GLN A 346 15.61 10.45 37.27
C GLN A 346 14.79 10.72 35.99
N TYR A 347 13.68 10.00 35.80
CA TYR A 347 12.79 10.11 34.64
C TYR A 347 11.50 10.89 34.95
N GLU A 348 11.36 11.38 36.17
CA GLU A 348 10.18 12.12 36.67
C GLU A 348 10.45 13.62 36.79
N THR A 349 11.52 14.11 36.17
CA THR A 349 11.89 15.53 36.23
C THR A 349 11.01 16.36 35.30
N ASP A 350 10.99 17.68 35.51
CA ASP A 350 10.33 18.63 34.59
C ASP A 350 10.87 18.54 33.15
N ASP A 351 12.08 17.99 32.97
CA ASP A 351 12.74 17.82 31.68
C ASP A 351 12.40 16.52 30.95
N THR A 352 11.94 15.49 31.68
CA THR A 352 11.68 14.14 31.13
C THR A 352 10.21 13.77 31.28
N GLY A 353 9.71 13.66 32.51
CA GLY A 353 8.29 13.40 32.78
C GLY A 353 7.75 12.11 32.15
N TYR A 354 8.56 11.05 32.06
CA TYR A 354 8.22 9.81 31.35
C TYR A 354 7.22 8.91 32.10
N ASN A 355 6.76 9.33 33.26
CA ASN A 355 5.91 8.55 34.17
C ASN A 355 4.41 8.61 33.88
N LYS A 356 4.00 9.10 32.70
CA LYS A 356 2.60 9.34 32.34
C LYS A 356 2.22 8.62 31.06
N LEU A 357 1.54 7.47 31.19
CA LEU A 357 1.08 6.69 30.04
C LEU A 357 0.15 7.48 29.11
N GLY A 358 -0.68 8.36 29.67
CA GLY A 358 -1.61 9.20 28.90
C GLY A 358 -0.92 10.24 28.02
N ASP A 359 0.33 10.61 28.34
CA ASP A 359 1.14 11.54 27.55
C ASP A 359 2.05 10.78 26.56
N ALA A 360 2.17 9.46 26.71
CA ALA A 360 3.03 8.59 25.91
C ALA A 360 2.32 8.09 24.65
N TYR A 361 1.99 9.02 23.75
CA TYR A 361 1.37 8.73 22.46
C TYR A 361 2.31 7.91 21.55
N GLN A 362 1.72 7.13 20.66
CA GLN A 362 2.42 6.27 19.71
C GLN A 362 2.56 6.95 18.36
N PHE A 363 3.64 6.62 17.65
CA PHE A 363 3.84 6.97 16.25
C PHE A 363 3.14 5.95 15.35
N PHE A 364 2.40 6.44 14.36
CA PHE A 364 1.72 5.60 13.37
C PHE A 364 1.93 6.15 11.96
N ILE A 365 1.72 5.29 10.95
CA ILE A 365 1.42 5.69 9.57
C ILE A 365 -0.01 5.27 9.27
N GLY A 366 -0.82 6.18 8.73
CA GLY A 366 -2.21 5.90 8.34
C GLY A 366 -3.27 6.04 9.44
N LYS A 367 -2.88 6.40 10.67
CA LYS A 367 -3.78 6.59 11.84
C LYS A 367 -3.28 7.69 12.75
N SER A 368 -4.18 8.34 13.48
CA SER A 368 -3.79 9.13 14.66
C SER A 368 -4.84 9.04 15.78
N TYR A 369 -4.46 8.36 16.88
CA TYR A 369 -5.26 8.08 18.09
C TYR A 369 -6.58 7.33 17.87
N ASP A 370 -7.46 7.87 17.04
CA ASP A 370 -8.79 7.40 16.71
C ASP A 370 -8.79 6.66 15.36
N ASP A 371 -9.40 5.48 15.32
CA ASP A 371 -9.55 4.63 14.13
C ASP A 371 -10.41 5.32 13.06
N TYR A 372 -11.14 6.38 13.41
CA TYR A 372 -11.92 7.20 12.48
C TYR A 372 -11.11 8.28 11.73
N ARG A 373 -9.78 8.24 11.80
CA ARG A 373 -8.90 9.18 11.08
C ARG A 373 -7.96 8.49 10.07
N PRO A 374 -8.47 7.59 9.21
CA PRO A 374 -7.63 6.81 8.31
C PRO A 374 -7.04 7.65 7.17
N LEU A 375 -5.89 7.20 6.66
CA LEU A 375 -5.46 7.50 5.29
C LEU A 375 -6.26 6.62 4.32
N ASN A 376 -7.37 7.13 3.77
CA ASN A 376 -8.14 6.41 2.76
C ASN A 376 -7.47 6.54 1.39
N GLY A 377 -6.45 5.72 1.18
CA GLY A 377 -5.55 5.89 0.07
C GLY A 377 -4.39 4.91 0.07
N LYS A 378 -3.47 5.13 -0.86
CA LYS A 378 -2.25 4.32 -1.00
C LYS A 378 -1.05 5.12 -0.54
N ILE A 379 -0.02 4.42 -0.09
CA ILE A 379 1.24 5.01 0.36
C ILE A 379 2.43 4.23 -0.18
N ALA A 380 3.49 4.96 -0.52
CA ALA A 380 4.81 4.46 -0.87
C ALA A 380 5.89 5.39 -0.32
N GLU A 381 7.13 4.90 -0.23
CA GLU A 381 8.31 5.73 0.07
C GLU A 381 8.20 6.61 1.34
N ALA A 382 7.59 6.08 2.40
CA ALA A 382 7.45 6.82 3.66
C ALA A 382 8.76 6.87 4.44
N ARG A 383 9.12 8.04 4.95
CA ARG A 383 10.41 8.27 5.62
C ARG A 383 10.29 9.22 6.79
N VAL A 384 11.17 9.02 7.77
CA VAL A 384 11.40 9.94 8.87
C VAL A 384 12.88 10.23 9.01
N TRP A 385 13.22 11.50 9.12
CA TRP A 385 14.60 11.97 9.30
C TRP A 385 14.78 12.74 10.61
N SER A 386 15.98 12.68 11.19
CA SER A 386 16.39 13.44 12.37
C SER A 386 16.90 14.85 12.05
N VAL A 387 16.73 15.29 10.80
CA VAL A 387 17.19 16.58 10.27
C VAL A 387 16.09 17.22 9.45
N ALA A 388 16.09 18.54 9.33
CA ALA A 388 15.27 19.25 8.36
C ALA A 388 15.98 19.21 7.00
N ARG A 389 15.48 18.37 6.09
CA ARG A 389 16.03 18.21 4.73
C ARG A 389 15.89 19.51 3.93
N THR A 390 16.85 19.79 3.06
CA THR A 390 16.79 20.98 2.19
C THR A 390 15.76 20.79 1.07
N PRO A 391 15.27 21.86 0.42
CA PRO A 391 14.39 21.73 -0.75
C PRO A 391 14.98 20.88 -1.87
N GLU A 392 16.28 21.01 -2.14
CA GLU A 392 17.00 20.22 -3.14
C GLU A 392 17.03 18.74 -2.76
N GLN A 393 17.35 18.46 -1.51
CA GLN A 393 17.33 17.12 -0.94
C GLN A 393 15.94 16.46 -0.95
N ILE A 394 14.87 17.25 -0.79
CA ILE A 394 13.49 16.78 -0.91
C ILE A 394 13.18 16.46 -2.39
N TRP A 395 13.54 17.36 -3.30
CA TRP A 395 13.29 17.22 -4.73
C TRP A 395 14.04 16.03 -5.35
N GLU A 396 15.33 15.90 -5.09
CA GLU A 396 16.19 14.86 -5.69
C GLU A 396 15.81 13.46 -5.21
N ASN A 397 15.29 13.33 -4.00
CA ASN A 397 15.06 12.04 -3.37
C ASN A 397 13.60 11.61 -3.25
N MET A 398 12.63 12.29 -3.87
CA MET A 398 11.20 11.96 -3.71
C MET A 398 10.85 10.48 -3.91
N TYR A 399 11.55 9.79 -4.82
CA TYR A 399 11.21 8.44 -5.26
C TYR A 399 12.18 7.36 -4.78
N GLU A 400 13.37 7.74 -4.30
CA GLU A 400 14.38 6.79 -3.82
C GLU A 400 15.44 7.48 -2.96
N ILE A 401 15.96 6.73 -1.98
CA ILE A 401 17.21 7.02 -1.28
C ILE A 401 18.25 5.99 -1.68
N THR A 402 19.38 6.46 -2.21
CA THR A 402 20.56 5.64 -2.46
C THR A 402 21.24 5.30 -1.14
N ASP A 403 21.63 4.03 -0.96
CA ASP A 403 22.36 3.52 0.21
C ASP A 403 21.76 3.94 1.58
N PRO A 404 20.46 3.66 1.83
CA PRO A 404 19.74 4.18 3.00
C PRO A 404 20.30 3.71 4.34
N GLU A 405 20.97 2.54 4.39
CA GLU A 405 21.60 2.01 5.59
C GLU A 405 22.88 2.78 6.00
N SER A 406 23.38 3.66 5.14
CA SER A 406 24.60 4.45 5.40
C SER A 406 24.33 5.81 6.05
N ASP A 407 23.08 6.29 6.02
CA ASP A 407 22.70 7.61 6.53
C ASP A 407 22.09 7.50 7.94
N PRO A 408 22.82 7.88 9.00
CA PRO A 408 22.31 7.79 10.37
C PRO A 408 21.20 8.80 10.66
N THR A 409 20.99 9.78 9.79
CA THR A 409 19.89 10.76 9.93
C THR A 409 18.57 10.24 9.40
N LEU A 410 18.57 9.14 8.63
CA LEU A 410 17.37 8.44 8.19
C LEU A 410 16.89 7.49 9.30
N LEU A 411 15.91 7.93 10.09
CA LEU A 411 15.42 7.19 11.26
C LEU A 411 14.53 5.99 10.92
N GLY A 412 13.88 6.06 9.75
CA GLY A 412 13.08 4.97 9.19
C GLY A 412 12.75 5.25 7.72
N TYR A 413 12.75 4.20 6.91
CA TYR A 413 12.45 4.24 5.49
C TYR A 413 11.65 3.00 5.06
N TRP A 414 10.37 3.21 4.81
CA TRP A 414 9.43 2.17 4.40
C TRP A 414 9.02 2.39 2.95
N LYS A 415 9.52 1.53 2.06
CA LYS A 415 9.23 1.63 0.62
C LYS A 415 7.77 1.28 0.28
N PHE A 416 7.15 0.39 1.08
CA PHE A 416 5.84 -0.22 0.78
C PHE A 416 5.84 -0.87 -0.61
N ASN A 417 6.81 -1.73 -0.86
CA ASN A 417 7.00 -2.40 -2.15
C ASN A 417 7.01 -3.93 -2.05
N GLU A 418 6.60 -4.48 -0.90
CA GLU A 418 6.62 -5.91 -0.62
C GLU A 418 5.65 -6.70 -1.50
N GLY A 419 4.50 -6.11 -1.85
CA GLY A 419 3.49 -6.71 -2.73
C GLY A 419 2.75 -7.91 -2.14
N SER A 420 3.08 -8.31 -0.91
CA SER A 420 2.37 -9.33 -0.13
C SER A 420 2.76 -9.23 1.35
N GLY A 421 1.92 -9.82 2.22
CA GLY A 421 2.17 -9.84 3.67
C GLY A 421 1.87 -8.51 4.36
N ASN A 422 2.13 -8.48 5.67
CA ASN A 422 1.70 -7.43 6.60
C ASN A 422 2.86 -6.72 7.31
N THR A 423 4.10 -7.06 6.93
CA THR A 423 5.31 -6.41 7.44
C THR A 423 5.82 -5.48 6.36
N VAL A 424 6.03 -4.22 6.73
CA VAL A 424 6.61 -3.21 5.86
C VAL A 424 8.04 -2.99 6.32
N LYS A 425 9.00 -3.34 5.48
CA LYS A 425 10.42 -3.35 5.87
C LYS A 425 10.94 -1.93 6.05
N ASP A 426 11.72 -1.70 7.10
CA ASP A 426 12.57 -0.53 7.22
C ASP A 426 13.91 -0.76 6.51
N TYR A 427 14.22 0.10 5.55
CA TYR A 427 15.46 0.08 4.78
C TYR A 427 16.55 0.99 5.37
N SER A 428 16.26 1.71 6.46
CA SER A 428 17.27 2.44 7.21
C SER A 428 18.16 1.49 8.04
N MET A 429 19.23 2.03 8.61
CA MET A 429 20.10 1.28 9.52
C MET A 429 19.42 0.84 10.83
N TYR A 430 18.23 1.36 11.15
CA TYR A 430 17.57 1.12 12.42
C TYR A 430 16.64 -0.10 12.42
N GLY A 431 16.16 -0.58 11.26
CA GLY A 431 15.34 -1.80 11.19
C GLY A 431 14.02 -1.71 11.98
N ASN A 432 13.36 -0.55 11.95
CA ASN A 432 12.04 -0.32 12.53
C ASN A 432 10.92 -0.85 11.63
N ASP A 433 10.89 -2.15 11.36
CA ASP A 433 9.86 -2.76 10.53
C ASP A 433 8.46 -2.42 11.05
N GLY A 434 7.61 -1.95 10.13
CA GLY A 434 6.21 -1.66 10.38
C GLY A 434 5.36 -2.93 10.33
N VAL A 435 4.31 -2.98 11.14
CA VAL A 435 3.35 -4.10 11.15
C VAL A 435 1.94 -3.54 10.96
N ALA A 436 1.26 -4.01 9.92
CA ALA A 436 -0.12 -3.61 9.67
C ALA A 436 -1.07 -4.15 10.74
N GLU A 437 -2.12 -3.38 11.03
CA GLU A 437 -3.18 -3.78 11.95
C GLU A 437 -3.97 -4.98 11.42
N ILE A 438 -4.27 -4.95 10.13
CA ILE A 438 -4.95 -6.02 9.39
C ILE A 438 -4.23 -6.30 8.08
N ASP A 439 -4.68 -7.31 7.34
CA ASP A 439 -4.07 -7.71 6.07
C ASP A 439 -3.94 -6.53 5.11
N ILE A 440 -2.71 -6.26 4.65
CA ILE A 440 -2.47 -5.19 3.67
C ILE A 440 -3.03 -5.63 2.32
N VAL A 441 -3.82 -4.75 1.71
CA VAL A 441 -4.19 -4.89 0.32
C VAL A 441 -3.08 -4.28 -0.54
N TRP A 442 -2.53 -5.09 -1.44
CA TRP A 442 -1.52 -4.70 -2.42
C TRP A 442 -2.19 -4.56 -3.80
N PRO A 443 -2.72 -3.36 -4.14
CA PRO A 443 -3.44 -3.17 -5.39
C PRO A 443 -2.57 -3.41 -6.63
N SER A 444 -3.17 -3.97 -7.67
CA SER A 444 -2.57 -4.07 -9.00
C SER A 444 -2.58 -2.72 -9.73
N GLY A 445 -1.72 -2.57 -10.74
CA GLY A 445 -1.75 -1.42 -11.65
C GLY A 445 -1.19 -0.12 -11.04
N ILE A 446 -0.38 -0.23 -9.99
CA ILE A 446 0.37 0.91 -9.46
C ILE A 446 1.47 1.28 -10.45
N GLU A 447 1.54 2.56 -10.75
CA GLU A 447 2.65 3.19 -11.44
C GLU A 447 2.73 4.63 -10.93
N ILE A 448 3.82 4.98 -10.24
CA ILE A 448 4.04 6.32 -9.68
C ILE A 448 5.02 7.07 -10.58
N PRO A 449 4.56 8.02 -11.40
CA PRO A 449 5.44 8.77 -12.29
C PRO A 449 6.46 9.60 -11.51
N LYS A 450 7.70 9.61 -11.98
CA LYS A 450 8.77 10.38 -11.37
C LYS A 450 8.85 11.78 -11.95
N ILE A 451 8.14 12.72 -11.34
CA ILE A 451 8.01 14.08 -11.89
C ILE A 451 9.33 14.86 -11.97
N ASN A 452 10.30 14.54 -11.11
CA ASN A 452 11.61 15.18 -11.10
C ASN A 452 12.56 14.69 -12.21
N GLU A 453 12.22 13.58 -12.88
CA GLU A 453 12.99 13.05 -14.02
C GLU A 453 12.36 13.48 -15.37
N THR A 454 11.13 14.03 -15.37
CA THR A 454 10.39 14.39 -16.60
C THR A 454 10.19 15.90 -16.81
N GLU A 455 10.36 16.73 -15.77
CA GLU A 455 10.16 18.19 -15.81
C GLU A 455 11.46 19.02 -15.99
N GLU A 456 12.53 18.45 -16.57
CA GLU A 456 13.75 19.23 -16.91
C GLU A 456 13.54 20.31 -17.99
#